data_AF-A0A0H2X3G1-F1
#
_entry.id   AF-A0A0H2X3G1-F1
#
_cell.length_a   1.000
_cell.length_b   1.000
_cell.length_c   1.000
_cell.angle_alpha   90.00
_cell.angle_beta   90.00
_cell.angle_gamma   90.00
#
_symmetry.space_group_name_H-M   'P 1'
#
loop_
_entity.id
_entity.type
_entity.pdbx_description
1 polymer ?
#
loop_
_entity_poly.entity_id
_entity_poly.type
_entity_poly.pdbx_seq_one_letter_code
_entity_poly.pdbx_strand_id
1 'polypeptide(L)'
;MALFRTSLHALALSLALVACKPQAEPAGAATPAANAAPAASASATVPATPAQATTCPSADFSAFLKSFSADIAVQEKATADPLTMIQLDPDAQPEPTPVTRTVPLAKVEWPVIPNLEAARNGGREVTISEEADGRQVLVRTPDTGDQQVYHFAQRPCWMLVKVDDQSL
;
A
#
# COMPACT_ATOMS: atom_id res chain seq x y z
N MET A 1 16.30 56.38 -5.30
CA MET A 1 15.29 56.44 -6.38
C MET A 1 15.04 55.02 -6.86
N ALA A 2 13.94 54.39 -6.43
CA ALA A 2 12.62 54.41 -7.10
C ALA A 2 12.62 53.44 -8.31
N LEU A 3 11.72 52.47 -8.51
CA LEU A 3 10.41 52.15 -7.96
C LEU A 3 10.09 50.66 -8.21
N PHE A 4 9.19 50.13 -7.38
CA PHE A 4 8.49 48.85 -7.48
C PHE A 4 7.78 48.62 -8.83
N ARG A 5 7.68 47.36 -9.27
CA ARG A 5 6.65 46.91 -10.23
C ARG A 5 5.88 45.73 -9.65
N THR A 6 4.76 46.07 -9.02
CA THR A 6 3.64 45.21 -8.67
C THR A 6 3.00 44.64 -9.94
N SER A 7 2.78 43.33 -9.99
CA SER A 7 1.90 42.70 -10.99
C SER A 7 0.76 42.00 -10.27
N LEU A 8 -0.37 42.69 -10.19
CA LEU A 8 -1.68 42.15 -9.83
C LEU A 8 -2.33 41.60 -11.10
N HIS A 9 -2.49 40.29 -11.22
CA HIS A 9 -3.43 39.69 -12.16
C HIS A 9 -4.40 38.81 -11.38
N ALA A 10 -5.49 39.44 -10.94
CA ALA A 10 -6.70 38.75 -10.54
C ALA A 10 -7.48 38.40 -11.82
N LEU A 11 -7.61 37.11 -12.12
CA LEU A 11 -8.58 36.62 -13.08
C LEU A 11 -9.47 35.60 -12.37
N ALA A 12 -10.63 36.09 -11.92
CA ALA A 12 -11.73 35.26 -11.49
C ALA A 12 -12.43 34.69 -12.73
N LEU A 13 -12.66 33.37 -12.77
CA LEU A 13 -13.65 32.79 -13.66
C LEU A 13 -14.36 31.65 -12.92
N SER A 14 -15.55 31.97 -12.43
CA SER A 14 -16.53 31.05 -11.90
C SER A 14 -17.06 30.15 -13.02
N LEU A 15 -17.01 28.82 -12.86
CA LEU A 15 -17.84 27.91 -13.65
C LEU A 15 -18.71 27.05 -12.73
N ALA A 16 -20.00 27.09 -13.04
CA ALA A 16 -21.11 26.52 -12.29
C ALA A 16 -21.19 24.99 -12.44
N LEU A 17 -21.81 24.38 -11.43
CA LEU A 17 -22.19 22.97 -11.34
C LEU A 17 -23.05 22.51 -12.53
N VAL A 18 -22.71 21.37 -13.11
CA VAL A 18 -23.65 20.51 -13.84
C VAL A 18 -23.52 19.09 -13.30
N ALA A 19 -24.50 18.67 -12.50
CA ALA A 19 -24.74 17.29 -12.14
C ALA A 19 -25.56 16.63 -13.26
N CYS A 20 -24.94 15.73 -14.03
CA CYS A 20 -25.67 14.89 -15.00
C CYS A 20 -26.30 13.71 -14.26
N LYS A 21 -27.63 13.76 -14.09
CA LYS A 21 -28.49 12.62 -13.76
C LYS A 21 -29.19 12.16 -15.05
N PRO A 22 -29.06 10.91 -15.49
CA PRO A 22 -29.98 10.36 -16.48
C PRO A 22 -31.14 9.65 -15.76
N GLN A 23 -32.35 10.16 -15.99
CA GLN A 23 -33.62 9.50 -15.72
C GLN A 23 -34.35 9.39 -17.06
N ALA A 24 -34.71 8.16 -17.45
CA ALA A 24 -35.66 7.92 -18.53
C ALA A 24 -36.54 6.73 -18.13
N GLU A 25 -37.84 7.00 -18.07
CA GLU A 25 -38.96 6.05 -17.91
C GLU A 25 -39.82 6.13 -19.20
N PRO A 26 -40.96 5.42 -19.32
CA PRO A 26 -41.15 4.14 -20.00
C PRO A 26 -41.96 4.26 -21.31
N ALA A 27 -42.17 3.14 -22.00
CA ALA A 27 -43.47 2.64 -22.49
C ALA A 27 -43.31 1.77 -23.75
N GLY A 28 -43.92 0.59 -23.70
CA GLY A 28 -44.09 -0.30 -24.84
C GLY A 28 -44.95 -1.48 -24.44
N ALA A 29 -46.27 -1.27 -24.43
CA ALA A 29 -47.26 -2.32 -24.20
C ALA A 29 -47.57 -3.07 -25.51
N ALA A 30 -47.58 -4.39 -25.46
CA ALA A 30 -48.40 -5.26 -26.32
C ALA A 30 -48.57 -6.66 -25.68
N THR A 31 -49.82 -7.04 -25.45
CA THR A 31 -50.33 -8.38 -25.07
C THR A 31 -50.95 -9.06 -26.33
N PRO A 32 -51.44 -10.33 -26.33
CA PRO A 32 -51.20 -11.49 -25.46
C PRO A 32 -51.01 -12.87 -26.18
N ALA A 33 -50.70 -13.90 -25.37
CA ALA A 33 -51.10 -15.33 -25.44
C ALA A 33 -50.50 -16.31 -26.49
N ALA A 34 -49.79 -17.34 -25.99
CA ALA A 34 -50.06 -18.76 -26.28
C ALA A 34 -49.24 -19.69 -25.34
N ASN A 35 -49.91 -20.74 -24.86
CA ASN A 35 -49.42 -21.82 -24.01
C ASN A 35 -48.23 -22.62 -24.59
N ALA A 36 -47.22 -22.93 -23.76
CA ALA A 36 -46.58 -24.25 -23.67
C ALA A 36 -45.65 -24.33 -22.44
N ALA A 37 -45.79 -25.37 -21.63
CA ALA A 37 -44.85 -25.82 -20.61
C ALA A 37 -44.45 -27.27 -20.93
N PRO A 38 -43.41 -27.87 -20.31
CA PRO A 38 -42.16 -27.31 -19.77
C PRO A 38 -40.92 -28.03 -20.37
N ALA A 39 -39.75 -27.39 -20.34
CA ALA A 39 -38.48 -28.12 -20.45
C ALA A 39 -37.58 -27.67 -19.29
N ALA A 40 -37.60 -28.47 -18.22
CA ALA A 40 -36.72 -28.31 -17.09
C ALA A 40 -35.28 -28.58 -17.54
N SER A 41 -34.53 -27.51 -17.83
CA SER A 41 -33.07 -27.58 -17.85
C SER A 41 -32.60 -27.49 -16.41
N ALA A 42 -32.32 -28.65 -15.82
CA ALA A 42 -31.63 -28.74 -14.55
C ALA A 42 -30.21 -28.20 -14.74
N SER A 43 -30.00 -26.92 -14.45
CA SER A 43 -28.67 -26.40 -14.21
C SER A 43 -28.13 -27.09 -12.96
N ALA A 44 -27.21 -28.03 -13.16
CA ALA A 44 -26.44 -28.61 -12.07
C ALA A 44 -25.60 -27.50 -11.45
N THR A 45 -26.09 -26.96 -10.32
CA THR A 45 -25.32 -26.06 -9.47
C THR A 45 -24.16 -26.86 -8.90
N VAL A 46 -22.98 -26.74 -9.50
CA VAL A 46 -21.76 -27.25 -8.90
C VAL A 46 -21.60 -26.57 -7.54
N PRO A 47 -21.48 -27.30 -6.42
CA PRO A 47 -21.25 -26.69 -5.12
C PRO A 47 -19.96 -25.88 -5.19
N ALA A 48 -20.06 -24.56 -5.10
CA ALA A 48 -18.89 -23.72 -4.93
C ALA A 48 -18.24 -24.11 -3.59
N THR A 49 -17.02 -24.64 -3.66
CA THR A 49 -16.23 -24.91 -2.46
C THR A 49 -16.02 -23.58 -1.74
N PRO A 50 -16.45 -23.43 -0.47
CA PRO A 50 -16.25 -22.17 0.23
C PRO A 50 -14.75 -21.88 0.29
N ALA A 51 -14.35 -20.70 -0.21
CA ALA A 51 -12.98 -20.23 -0.09
C ALA A 51 -12.61 -20.25 1.41
N GLN A 52 -11.54 -20.95 1.75
CA GLN A 52 -11.07 -20.97 3.14
C GLN A 52 -10.75 -19.54 3.56
N ALA A 53 -11.46 -19.03 4.57
CA ALA A 53 -11.20 -17.71 5.11
C ALA A 53 -9.77 -17.72 5.66
N THR A 54 -8.86 -17.00 4.99
CA THR A 54 -7.49 -16.89 5.48
C THR A 54 -7.51 -16.09 6.76
N THR A 55 -7.16 -16.72 7.87
CA THR A 55 -7.11 -16.04 9.17
C THR A 55 -5.73 -15.41 9.33
N CYS A 56 -5.69 -14.09 9.25
CA CYS A 56 -4.46 -13.34 9.48
C CYS A 56 -4.17 -13.19 10.96
N PRO A 57 -2.90 -13.30 11.40
CA PRO A 57 -2.53 -13.13 12.81
C PRO A 57 -2.98 -11.79 13.39
N SER A 58 -2.97 -10.73 12.57
CA SER A 58 -3.55 -9.42 12.90
C SER A 58 -4.12 -8.77 11.64
N ALA A 59 -5.34 -8.27 11.73
CA ALA A 59 -5.93 -7.40 10.71
C ALA A 59 -5.54 -5.93 10.92
N ASP A 60 -5.31 -5.51 12.17
CA ASP A 60 -4.86 -4.16 12.50
C ASP A 60 -3.36 -4.01 12.22
N PHE A 61 -3.01 -2.98 11.45
CA PHE A 61 -1.63 -2.73 11.05
C PHE A 61 -0.74 -2.35 12.23
N SER A 62 -1.24 -1.55 13.18
CA SER A 62 -0.43 -1.08 14.31
C SER A 62 -0.07 -2.24 15.25
N ALA A 63 -1.03 -3.11 15.55
CA ALA A 63 -0.81 -4.33 16.32
C ALA A 63 0.12 -5.31 15.60
N PHE A 64 -0.06 -5.46 14.27
CA PHE A 64 0.85 -6.23 13.43
C PHE A 64 2.28 -5.69 13.52
N LEU A 65 2.48 -4.39 13.26
CA LEU A 65 3.79 -3.75 13.20
C LEU A 65 4.52 -3.80 14.54
N LYS A 66 3.78 -3.65 15.65
CA LYS A 66 4.32 -3.81 17.00
C LYS A 66 4.89 -5.21 17.22
N SER A 67 4.15 -6.25 16.81
CA SER A 67 4.63 -7.63 16.92
C SER A 67 5.78 -7.91 15.94
N PHE A 68 5.65 -7.44 14.69
CA PHE A 68 6.63 -7.63 13.62
C PHE A 68 7.99 -7.05 14.01
N SER A 69 8.03 -5.80 14.48
CA SER A 69 9.30 -5.17 14.86
C SER A 69 9.93 -5.76 16.12
N ALA A 70 9.15 -6.40 16.99
CA ALA A 70 9.63 -6.93 18.26
C ALA A 70 10.19 -8.36 18.20
N ASP A 71 9.85 -9.16 17.18
CA ASP A 71 10.16 -10.58 17.13
C ASP A 71 10.62 -11.03 15.73
N ILE A 72 11.86 -11.53 15.63
CA ILE A 72 12.46 -12.04 14.38
C ILE A 72 11.62 -13.17 13.78
N ALA A 73 11.04 -14.07 14.59
CA ALA A 73 10.22 -15.16 14.06
C ALA A 73 8.92 -14.65 13.41
N VAL A 74 8.42 -13.49 13.84
CA VAL A 74 7.30 -12.80 13.17
C VAL A 74 7.80 -12.11 11.90
N GLN A 75 9.01 -11.52 11.93
CA GLN A 75 9.63 -10.92 10.74
C GLN A 75 9.81 -11.95 9.63
N GLU A 76 10.40 -13.11 9.94
CA GLU A 76 10.62 -14.21 8.99
C GLU A 76 9.33 -14.68 8.31
N LYS A 77 8.24 -14.81 9.09
CA LYS A 77 6.94 -15.28 8.58
C LYS A 77 6.16 -14.25 7.78
N ALA A 78 6.35 -12.96 8.10
CA ALA A 78 5.59 -11.87 7.51
C ALA A 78 6.46 -10.97 6.62
N THR A 79 7.55 -11.51 6.08
CA THR A 79 8.34 -10.86 5.02
C THR A 79 8.08 -11.59 3.72
N ALA A 80 7.94 -10.84 2.63
CA ALA A 80 7.73 -11.39 1.30
C ALA A 80 8.91 -12.26 0.87
N ASP A 81 8.60 -13.35 0.19
CA ASP A 81 9.59 -14.15 -0.55
C ASP A 81 9.26 -14.07 -2.05
N PRO A 82 10.06 -13.38 -2.86
CA PRO A 82 11.24 -12.61 -2.47
C PRO A 82 10.92 -11.21 -1.91
N LEU A 83 11.85 -10.65 -1.13
CA LEU A 83 11.81 -9.29 -0.62
C LEU A 83 12.48 -8.33 -1.62
N THR A 84 11.87 -7.18 -1.90
CA THR A 84 12.53 -6.11 -2.65
C THR A 84 13.41 -5.28 -1.71
N MET A 85 14.67 -5.07 -2.06
CA MET A 85 15.58 -4.21 -1.33
C MET A 85 16.12 -3.12 -2.26
N ILE A 86 16.08 -1.87 -1.81
CA ILE A 86 16.72 -0.73 -2.45
C ILE A 86 17.80 -0.24 -1.49
N GLN A 87 19.00 0.03 -2.01
CA GLN A 87 20.09 0.62 -1.25
C GLN A 87 20.83 1.61 -2.15
N LEU A 88 21.34 2.69 -1.57
CA LEU A 88 22.21 3.61 -2.29
C LEU A 88 23.58 2.95 -2.56
N ASP A 89 24.05 3.02 -3.80
CA ASP A 89 25.43 2.75 -4.16
C ASP A 89 26.26 4.03 -3.89
N PRO A 90 27.09 4.06 -2.84
CA PRO A 90 27.86 5.26 -2.47
C PRO A 90 29.00 5.53 -3.45
N ASP A 91 29.41 4.55 -4.25
CA ASP A 91 30.52 4.66 -5.19
C ASP A 91 30.06 5.15 -6.58
N ALA A 92 28.74 5.17 -6.83
CA ALA A 92 28.18 5.71 -8.05
C ALA A 92 28.53 7.20 -8.23
N GLN A 93 28.82 7.58 -9.48
CA GLN A 93 29.21 8.95 -9.84
C GLN A 93 28.21 9.53 -10.86
N PRO A 94 27.90 10.84 -10.80
CA PRO A 94 28.48 11.86 -9.93
C PRO A 94 27.93 11.90 -8.49
N GLU A 95 26.83 11.19 -8.22
CA GLU A 95 26.17 11.12 -6.91
C GLU A 95 25.73 9.67 -6.64
N PRO A 96 25.50 9.30 -5.36
CA PRO A 96 24.97 7.98 -5.01
C PRO A 96 23.66 7.69 -5.74
N THR A 97 23.51 6.45 -6.23
CA THR A 97 22.31 6.04 -6.98
C THR A 97 21.61 4.88 -6.32
N PRO A 98 20.26 4.83 -6.34
CA PRO A 98 19.53 3.69 -5.80
C PRO A 98 19.73 2.44 -6.66
N VAL A 99 20.07 1.34 -6.01
CA VAL A 99 20.19 0.01 -6.61
C VAL A 99 19.10 -0.89 -6.05
N THR A 100 18.23 -1.40 -6.93
CA THR A 100 17.16 -2.33 -6.56
C THR A 100 17.60 -3.79 -6.75
N ARG A 101 17.27 -4.63 -5.76
CA ARG A 101 17.52 -6.08 -5.77
C ARG A 101 16.28 -6.82 -5.28
N THR A 102 16.13 -8.05 -5.75
CA THR A 102 15.12 -8.99 -5.28
C THR A 102 15.84 -10.09 -4.51
N VAL A 103 15.61 -10.15 -3.19
CA VAL A 103 16.34 -11.01 -2.26
C VAL A 103 15.41 -12.16 -1.83
N PRO A 104 15.75 -13.43 -2.14
CA PRO A 104 15.01 -14.57 -1.62
C PRO A 104 15.02 -14.56 -0.09
N LEU A 105 13.92 -14.97 0.55
CA LEU A 105 13.78 -14.92 2.01
C LEU A 105 14.93 -15.64 2.74
N ALA A 106 15.40 -16.76 2.18
CA ALA A 106 16.54 -17.53 2.70
C ALA A 106 17.89 -16.77 2.71
N LYS A 107 17.97 -15.61 2.06
CA LYS A 107 19.15 -14.74 1.99
C LYS A 107 18.93 -13.37 2.66
N VAL A 108 17.76 -13.14 3.25
CA VAL A 108 17.50 -11.94 4.03
C VAL A 108 18.29 -12.01 5.33
N GLU A 109 18.99 -10.92 5.67
CA GLU A 109 19.65 -10.77 6.96
C GLU A 109 18.62 -10.33 8.01
N TRP A 110 18.67 -10.94 9.20
CA TRP A 110 17.72 -10.68 10.28
C TRP A 110 18.40 -9.98 11.47
N PRO A 111 17.71 -9.04 12.16
CA PRO A 111 16.35 -8.56 11.87
C PRO A 111 16.30 -7.66 10.63
N VAL A 112 15.21 -7.75 9.85
CA VAL A 112 15.01 -6.91 8.66
C VAL A 112 14.58 -5.49 9.03
N ILE A 113 13.95 -5.31 10.19
CA ILE A 113 13.60 -4.01 10.77
C ILE A 113 14.01 -4.01 12.25
N PRO A 114 14.53 -2.89 12.79
CA PRO A 114 14.80 -2.78 14.22
C PRO A 114 13.52 -2.83 15.05
N ASN A 115 13.65 -3.14 16.34
CA ASN A 115 12.57 -2.96 17.30
C ASN A 115 12.20 -1.48 17.38
N LEU A 116 10.98 -1.13 16.96
CA LEU A 116 10.57 0.26 16.80
C LEU A 116 10.37 0.98 18.13
N GLU A 117 9.96 0.26 19.18
CA GLU A 117 9.86 0.83 20.54
C GLU A 117 11.25 1.16 21.09
N ALA A 118 12.21 0.24 20.93
CA ALA A 118 13.59 0.47 21.32
C ALA A 118 14.23 1.60 20.49
N ALA A 119 13.96 1.66 19.19
CA ALA A 119 14.42 2.73 18.31
C ALA A 119 13.92 4.10 18.78
N ARG A 120 12.62 4.22 19.10
CA ARG A 120 12.04 5.46 19.66
C ARG A 120 12.71 5.87 20.97
N ASN A 121 12.88 4.91 21.88
CA ASN A 121 13.54 5.16 23.16
C ASN A 121 15.02 5.54 23.00
N GLY A 122 15.65 5.10 21.91
CA GLY A 122 17.00 5.48 21.51
C GLY A 122 17.10 6.80 20.74
N GLY A 123 16.01 7.58 20.64
CA GLY A 123 16.00 8.89 19.98
C GLY A 123 15.78 8.85 18.47
N ARG A 124 15.50 7.68 17.89
CA ARG A 124 15.13 7.56 16.47
C ARG A 124 13.67 7.94 16.27
N GLU A 125 13.38 8.59 15.16
CA GLU A 125 12.03 8.91 14.77
C GLU A 125 11.45 7.76 13.93
N VAL A 126 10.18 7.43 14.19
CA VAL A 126 9.44 6.44 13.41
C VAL A 126 8.08 7.01 13.03
N THR A 127 7.81 7.10 11.74
CA THR A 127 6.60 7.69 11.16
C THR A 127 5.88 6.65 10.32
N ILE A 128 4.56 6.58 10.45
CA ILE A 128 3.71 5.66 9.68
C ILE A 128 2.83 6.49 8.77
N SER A 129 2.75 6.12 7.50
CA SER A 129 1.87 6.74 6.51
C SER A 129 1.11 5.70 5.69
N GLU A 130 -0.04 6.11 5.15
CA GLU A 130 -0.81 5.31 4.19
C GLU A 130 -0.11 5.33 2.82
N GLU A 131 -0.23 4.22 2.08
CA GLU A 131 0.20 4.09 0.69
C GLU A 131 -0.95 3.46 -0.12
N ALA A 132 -1.02 3.69 -1.44
CA ALA A 132 -2.12 3.20 -2.27
C ALA A 132 -2.36 1.69 -2.13
N ASP A 133 -1.28 0.92 -1.97
CA ASP A 133 -1.30 -0.54 -1.88
C ASP A 133 -0.91 -1.07 -0.48
N GLY A 134 -0.89 -0.20 0.54
CA GLY A 134 -0.59 -0.61 1.91
C GLY A 134 -0.11 0.50 2.85
N ARG A 135 1.00 0.25 3.55
CA ARG A 135 1.50 1.11 4.62
C ARG A 135 3.00 1.30 4.52
N GLN A 136 3.46 2.50 4.78
CA GLN A 136 4.87 2.84 4.83
C GLN A 136 5.28 3.17 6.26
N VAL A 137 6.45 2.69 6.67
CA VAL A 137 7.09 3.02 7.94
C VAL A 137 8.46 3.63 7.64
N LEU A 138 8.61 4.91 7.93
CA LEU A 138 9.88 5.62 7.89
C LEU A 138 10.55 5.50 9.26
N VAL A 139 11.82 5.13 9.29
CA VAL A 139 12.67 5.14 10.48
C VAL A 139 13.90 5.99 10.17
N ARG A 140 14.20 6.98 11.00
CA ARG A 140 15.36 7.85 10.80
C ARG A 140 16.03 8.28 12.09
N THR A 141 17.32 8.62 12.00
CA THR A 141 18.04 9.30 13.08
C THR A 141 18.11 10.80 12.77
N PRO A 142 17.57 11.68 13.63
CA PRO A 142 17.58 13.12 13.39
C PRO A 142 18.98 13.67 13.12
N ASP A 143 19.07 14.69 12.26
CA ASP A 143 20.31 15.39 11.93
C ASP A 143 21.43 14.50 11.34
N THR A 144 21.07 13.34 10.79
CA THR A 144 21.99 12.41 10.10
C THR A 144 21.42 11.97 8.74
N GLY A 145 22.25 11.27 7.96
CA GLY A 145 21.82 10.58 6.75
C GLY A 145 21.12 9.23 6.99
N ASP A 146 21.05 8.74 8.23
CA ASP A 146 20.48 7.42 8.55
C ASP A 146 18.95 7.41 8.39
N GLN A 147 18.48 6.82 7.30
CA GLN A 147 17.07 6.76 6.94
C GLN A 147 16.73 5.44 6.23
N GLN A 148 15.71 4.75 6.72
CA GLN A 148 15.15 3.58 6.07
C GLN A 148 13.63 3.67 5.95
N VAL A 149 13.10 3.15 4.86
CA VAL A 149 11.67 3.11 4.57
C VAL A 149 11.24 1.66 4.34
N TYR A 150 10.25 1.22 5.10
CA TYR A 150 9.70 -0.13 5.05
C TYR A 150 8.29 -0.08 4.48
N HIS A 151 8.04 -0.82 3.42
CA HIS A 151 6.72 -0.88 2.80
C HIS A 151 6.05 -2.21 3.08
N PHE A 152 4.80 -2.12 3.52
CA PHE A 152 3.96 -3.24 3.88
C PHE A 152 2.74 -3.28 2.97
N ALA A 153 2.36 -4.48 2.53
CA ALA A 153 1.13 -4.70 1.78
C ALA A 153 0.29 -5.78 2.47
N GLN A 154 -1.03 -5.75 2.29
CA GLN A 154 -1.94 -6.74 2.86
C GLN A 154 -2.39 -7.74 1.79
N ARG A 155 -1.78 -8.93 1.73
CA ARG A 155 -2.10 -9.97 0.71
C ARG A 155 -1.90 -11.41 1.20
N PRO A 156 -2.93 -12.11 1.74
CA PRO A 156 -4.13 -11.54 2.37
C PRO A 156 -3.82 -10.91 3.74
N CYS A 157 -2.64 -11.18 4.30
CA CYS A 157 -2.17 -10.65 5.56
C CYS A 157 -1.10 -9.59 5.35
N TRP A 158 -0.85 -8.76 6.37
CA TRP A 158 0.22 -7.79 6.34
C TRP A 158 1.57 -8.48 6.16
N MET A 159 2.35 -8.00 5.19
CA MET A 159 3.70 -8.48 4.90
C MET A 159 4.61 -7.31 4.56
N LEU A 160 5.87 -7.36 5.00
CA LEU A 160 6.92 -6.50 4.50
C LEU A 160 7.26 -6.91 3.06
N VAL A 161 7.10 -6.00 2.11
CA VAL A 161 7.32 -6.27 0.67
C VAL A 161 8.52 -5.54 0.10
N LYS A 162 8.95 -4.44 0.75
CA LYS A 162 10.11 -3.66 0.32
C LYS A 162 10.82 -3.01 1.49
N VAL A 163 12.14 -3.04 1.46
CA VAL A 163 13.03 -2.21 2.28
C VAL A 163 13.72 -1.23 1.33
N ASP A 164 13.70 0.05 1.66
CA ASP A 164 14.42 1.10 0.95
C ASP A 164 15.34 1.78 1.96
N ASP A 165 16.61 1.38 1.93
CA ASP A 165 17.68 1.94 2.75
C ASP A 165 18.30 3.14 2.03
N GLN A 166 18.00 4.32 2.55
CA GLN A 166 18.38 5.60 2.00
C GLN A 166 19.54 6.23 2.81
N SER A 167 20.26 5.40 3.57
CA SER A 167 21.38 5.84 4.38
C SER A 167 22.58 6.27 3.53
N LEU A 168 23.26 7.32 3.98
CA LEU A 168 24.49 7.88 3.39
C LEU A 168 25.61 7.96 4.42
#